data_AF-A0A6N7Y651-F1
#
_entry.id   AF-A0A6N7Y651-F1
#
_cell.length_a   1.000
_cell.length_b   1.000
_cell.length_c   1.000
_cell.angle_alpha   90.00
_cell.angle_beta   90.00
_cell.angle_gamma   90.00
#
_symmetry.space_group_name_H-M   'P 1'
#
loop_
_entity.id
_entity.type
_entity.pdbx_description
1 polymer ?
#
loop_
_entity_poly.entity_id
_entity_poly.type
_entity_poly.pdbx_seq_one_letter_code
_entity_poly.pdbx_strand_id
1 'polypeptide(L)'
;MDKVERIVEDIKNEKQRTDKVFQDITFEIRAEQVIMFFNYNEIIDTVNEDQNYVKHNHDPVFIDIQELNALKKELQELNIMYHERRDDFM
;
A
#
# COMPACT_ATOMS: atom_id res chain seq x y z
N MET A 1 3.66 19.24 7.54
CA MET A 1 3.28 17.82 7.65
C MET A 1 3.80 17.17 6.41
N ASP A 2 4.89 16.45 6.56
CA ASP A 2 5.52 15.71 5.47
C ASP A 2 4.54 14.65 4.97
N LYS A 3 4.45 14.52 3.65
CA LYS A 3 3.54 13.56 3.01
C LYS A 3 3.89 12.12 3.39
N VAL A 4 5.16 11.84 3.60
CA VAL A 4 5.67 10.57 4.14
C VAL A 4 5.11 10.27 5.54
N GLU A 5 5.09 11.25 6.45
CA GLU A 5 4.55 11.04 7.80
C GLU A 5 3.07 10.67 7.76
N ARG A 6 2.29 11.36 6.91
CA ARG A 6 0.86 11.06 6.72
C ARG A 6 0.65 9.63 6.20
N ILE A 7 1.44 9.21 5.21
CA ILE A 7 1.36 7.86 4.65
C ILE A 7 1.70 6.82 5.73
N VAL A 8 2.71 7.08 6.56
CA VAL A 8 3.08 6.19 7.67
C VAL A 8 1.97 6.09 8.73
N GLU A 9 1.30 7.20 9.05
CA GLU A 9 0.12 7.19 9.92
C GLU A 9 -1.02 6.38 9.31
N ASP A 10 -1.30 6.56 8.02
CA ASP A 10 -2.32 5.78 7.31
C ASP A 10 -2.00 4.28 7.34
N ILE A 11 -0.74 3.88 7.08
CA ILE A 11 -0.30 2.48 7.18
C ILE A 11 -0.54 1.92 8.59
N LYS A 12 -0.24 2.70 9.64
CA LYS A 12 -0.48 2.29 11.03
C LYS A 12 -1.96 2.12 11.31
N ASN A 13 -2.80 3.04 10.83
CA ASN A 13 -4.24 2.96 10.96
C ASN A 13 -4.79 1.72 10.23
N GLU A 14 -4.34 1.48 9.00
CA GLU A 14 -4.72 0.33 8.18
C GLU A 14 -4.30 -1.00 8.83
N LYS A 15 -3.16 -1.06 9.53
CA LYS A 15 -2.73 -2.24 10.30
C LYS A 15 -3.60 -2.50 11.54
N GLN A 16 -4.24 -1.48 12.10
CA GLN A 16 -5.14 -1.61 13.24
C GLN A 16 -6.58 -1.96 12.84
N ARG A 17 -6.90 -1.91 11.55
CA ARG A 17 -8.23 -2.27 11.05
C ARG A 17 -8.48 -3.76 11.26
N THR A 18 -9.67 -4.07 11.74
CA THR A 18 -10.16 -5.44 11.93
C THR A 18 -11.09 -5.89 10.80
N ASP A 19 -11.52 -4.97 9.93
CA ASP A 19 -12.46 -5.25 8.84
C ASP A 19 -11.77 -5.67 7.53
N LYS A 20 -10.47 -5.42 7.40
CA LYS A 20 -9.58 -5.86 6.31
C LYS A 20 -8.21 -6.19 6.90
N VAL A 21 -7.58 -7.28 6.46
CA VAL A 21 -6.21 -7.58 6.89
C VAL A 21 -5.25 -6.92 5.91
N PHE A 22 -4.65 -5.81 6.33
CA PHE A 22 -3.54 -5.21 5.58
C PHE A 22 -2.39 -6.22 5.46
N GLN A 23 -1.96 -6.50 4.23
CA GLN A 23 -0.99 -7.55 3.94
C GLN A 23 0.38 -6.96 3.61
N ASP A 24 0.45 -6.15 2.55
CA ASP A 24 1.68 -5.55 2.06
C ASP A 24 1.38 -4.31 1.19
N ILE A 25 2.44 -3.67 0.71
CA ILE A 25 2.36 -2.51 -0.18
C ILE A 25 3.05 -2.83 -1.51
N THR A 26 2.44 -2.44 -2.63
CA THR A 26 3.10 -2.44 -3.94
C THR A 26 3.47 -1.02 -4.35
N PHE A 27 4.73 -0.81 -4.71
CA PHE A 27 5.23 0.42 -5.32
C PHE A 27 5.44 0.19 -6.81
N GLU A 28 4.60 0.81 -7.65
CA GLU A 28 4.83 0.88 -9.10
C GLU A 28 5.68 2.11 -9.43
N ILE A 29 6.92 1.89 -9.84
CA ILE A 29 7.86 2.93 -10.21
C ILE A 29 7.78 3.13 -11.73
N ARG A 30 7.33 4.31 -12.16
CA ARG A 30 7.18 4.73 -13.56
C ARG A 30 8.02 5.98 -13.82
N ALA A 31 9.16 5.80 -14.51
CA ALA A 31 10.12 6.86 -14.84
C ALA A 31 10.56 7.70 -13.62
N GLU A 32 9.84 8.78 -13.31
CA GLU A 32 10.12 9.70 -12.20
C GLU A 32 9.04 9.71 -11.11
N GLN A 33 7.97 8.92 -11.28
CA GLN A 33 6.85 8.85 -10.34
C GLN A 33 6.72 7.44 -9.77
N VAL A 34 6.24 7.36 -8.54
CA VAL A 34 5.98 6.10 -7.86
C VAL A 34 4.53 6.10 -7.42
N ILE A 35 3.81 5.03 -7.73
CA ILE A 35 2.43 4.83 -7.32
C ILE A 35 2.42 3.75 -6.26
N MET A 36 1.95 4.09 -5.07
CA MET A 36 1.84 3.20 -3.93
C MET A 36 0.42 2.64 -3.85
N PHE A 37 0.32 1.32 -3.77
CA PHE A 37 -0.91 0.57 -3.61
C PHE A 37 -0.88 -0.22 -2.30
N PHE A 38 -1.97 -0.16 -1.54
CA PHE A 38 -2.17 -0.96 -0.35
C PHE A 38 -2.82 -2.28 -0.75
N ASN A 39 -2.16 -3.40 -0.47
CA ASN A 39 -2.71 -4.72 -0.70
C ASN A 39 -3.31 -5.26 0.61
N TYR A 40 -4.53 -5.76 0.48
CA TYR A 40 -5.27 -6.34 1.59
C TYR A 40 -5.56 -7.79 1.28
N ASN A 41 -5.44 -8.63 2.30
CA ASN A 41 -5.97 -9.97 2.23
C ASN A 41 -7.50 -9.84 2.41
N GLU A 42 -8.26 -10.27 1.41
CA GLU A 42 -9.71 -10.34 1.54
C GLU A 42 -10.03 -11.37 2.62
N ILE A 43 -10.59 -10.92 3.74
CA ILE A 43 -11.26 -11.84 4.67
C ILE A 43 -12.53 -12.24 3.94
N ILE A 44 -12.47 -13.35 3.20
CA ILE A 44 -13.64 -13.94 2.57
C ILE A 44 -14.54 -14.41 3.70
N ASP A 45 -15.45 -13.55 4.15
CA ASP A 45 -16.61 -13.98 4.91
C ASP A 45 -17.42 -14.84 3.94
N THR A 46 -17.26 -16.15 4.03
CA THR A 46 -17.75 -17.16 3.08
C THR A 46 -19.28 -17.32 3.11
N VAL A 47 -20.01 -16.26 3.51
CA VAL A 47 -21.44 -16.30 3.81
C VAL A 47 -22.29 -15.59 2.77
N ASN A 48 -21.77 -14.69 1.91
CA ASN A 48 -22.62 -14.11 0.85
C ASN A 48 -21.89 -13.84 -0.48
N GLU A 49 -22.57 -14.29 -1.54
CA GLU A 49 -22.24 -14.30 -2.95
C GLU A 49 -22.11 -12.90 -3.57
N ASP A 50 -20.94 -12.29 -3.52
CA ASP A 50 -20.60 -11.27 -4.51
C ASP A 50 -19.08 -11.19 -4.74
N GLN A 51 -18.56 -12.10 -5.57
CA GLN A 51 -17.14 -12.17 -5.96
C GLN A 51 -16.65 -10.92 -6.72
N ASN A 52 -17.54 -9.97 -7.01
CA ASN A 52 -17.26 -8.71 -7.69
C ASN A 52 -17.26 -7.48 -6.76
N TYR A 53 -17.60 -7.63 -5.48
CA TYR A 53 -17.59 -6.51 -4.54
C TYR A 53 -16.19 -6.33 -3.94
N VAL A 54 -15.23 -5.92 -4.77
CA VAL A 54 -13.93 -5.44 -4.29
C VAL A 54 -14.19 -4.14 -3.56
N LYS A 55 -14.42 -4.23 -2.24
CA LYS A 55 -14.61 -3.10 -1.34
C LYS A 55 -13.47 -2.13 -1.60
N HIS A 56 -13.74 -0.96 -2.22
CA HIS A 56 -12.71 -0.05 -2.75
C HIS A 56 -11.47 -0.02 -1.84
N ASN A 57 -10.34 -0.48 -2.38
CA ASN A 57 -9.06 -0.42 -1.68
C ASN A 57 -8.64 1.04 -1.55
N HIS A 58 -7.77 1.31 -0.58
CA HIS A 58 -7.24 2.64 -0.37
C HIS A 58 -6.77 3.25 -1.69
N ASP A 59 -7.07 4.54 -1.90
CA ASP A 59 -6.70 5.23 -3.13
C ASP A 59 -5.18 5.15 -3.35
N PRO A 60 -4.73 4.99 -4.59
CA PRO A 60 -3.31 4.96 -4.91
C PRO A 60 -2.66 6.28 -4.52
N VAL A 61 -1.52 6.19 -3.82
CA VAL A 61 -0.77 7.37 -3.38
C VAL A 61 0.38 7.60 -4.34
N PHE A 62 0.39 8.78 -4.96
CA PHE A 62 1.48 9.19 -5.85
C PHE A 62 2.59 9.80 -5.02
N ILE A 63 3.79 9.22 -5.07
CA ILE A 63 4.99 9.69 -4.40
C ILE A 63 6.17 9.81 -5.37
N ASP A 64 7.19 10.55 -5.00
CA ASP A 64 8.46 10.58 -5.74
C ASP A 64 9.47 9.52 -5.23
N ILE A 65 10.62 9.45 -5.88
CA ILE A 65 11.69 8.50 -5.52
C ILE A 65 12.32 8.83 -4.16
N GLN A 66 12.37 10.11 -3.76
CA GLN A 66 12.92 10.52 -2.47
C GLN A 66 11.98 10.10 -1.34
N GLU A 67 10.68 10.38 -1.48
CA GLU A 67 9.60 9.95 -0.60
C GLU A 67 9.56 8.42 -0.50
N LEU A 68 9.72 7.69 -1.61
CA LEU A 68 9.81 6.22 -1.61
C LEU A 68 10.98 5.73 -0.74
N ASN A 69 12.17 6.33 -0.88
CA ASN A 69 13.34 5.92 -0.10
C ASN A 69 13.17 6.21 1.40
N ALA A 70 12.48 7.30 1.75
CA ALA A 70 12.12 7.58 3.14
C ALA A 70 11.11 6.54 3.66
N LEU A 71 10.05 6.27 2.89
CA LEU A 71 9.01 5.29 3.24
C LEU A 71 9.58 3.87 3.41
N LYS A 72 10.52 3.45 2.57
CA LYS A 72 11.15 2.12 2.70
C LYS A 72 11.83 1.93 4.07
N LYS A 73 12.48 2.97 4.60
CA LYS A 73 13.09 2.91 5.93
C LYS A 73 12.04 2.73 7.01
N GLU A 74 11.00 3.55 6.97
CA GLU A 74 9.87 3.48 7.91
C GLU A 74 9.16 2.11 7.85
N LEU A 75 8.90 1.60 6.64
CA LEU A 75 8.29 0.29 6.44
C LEU A 75 9.15 -0.85 7.00
N GLN A 76 10.46 -0.77 6.82
CA GLN A 76 11.40 -1.73 7.38
C GLN A 76 11.39 -1.69 8.92
N GLU A 77 11.34 -0.51 9.52
CA GLU A 77 11.21 -0.34 10.98
C GLU A 77 9.87 -0.88 11.51
N LEU A 78 8.80 -0.71 10.75
CA LEU A 78 7.46 -1.23 11.06
C LEU A 78 7.29 -2.72 10.76
N ASN A 79 8.32 -3.36 10.18
CA ASN A 79 8.34 -4.74 9.72
C ASN A 79 7.17 -5.03 8.75
N ILE A 80 6.99 -4.14 7.78
CA ILE A 80 5.95 -4.21 6.75
C ILE A 80 6.59 -4.65 5.44
N MET A 81 6.06 -5.72 4.87
CA MET A 81 6.49 -6.22 3.57
C MET A 81 6.04 -5.26 2.47
N TYR A 82 6.89 -5.07 1.46
CA TYR A 82 6.56 -4.29 0.29
C TYR A 82 7.16 -4.91 -0.98
N HIS A 83 6.51 -4.67 -2.11
CA HIS A 83 6.91 -5.10 -3.44
C HIS A 83 7.22 -3.88 -4.29
N GLU A 84 8.28 -3.93 -5.09
CA GLU A 84 8.58 -2.90 -6.10
C GLU A 84 8.36 -3.49 -7.49
N ARG A 85 7.48 -2.87 -8.27
CA ARG A 85 7.34 -3.14 -9.70
C ARG A 85 7.93 -1.97 -10.47
N ARG A 86 9.01 -2.23 -11.19
CA ARG A 86 9.58 -1.27 -12.16
C ARG A 86 9.09 -1.69 -13.53
N ASP A 87 8.39 -0.80 -14.20
CA ASP A 87 7.99 -1.02 -15.58
C ASP A 87 9.18 -0.69 -16.48
N ASP A 88 10.10 -1.66 -16.62
CA ASP A 88 11.15 -1.60 -17.65
C ASP A 88 10.48 -1.84 -19.01
N PHE A 89 10.01 -0.76 -19.65
CA PHE A 89 9.70 -0.78 -21.07
C PHE A 89 11.01 -1.02 -21.84
N MET A 90 11.29 -2.28 -22.19
CA MET A 90 12.27 -2.63 -23.24
C MET A 90 11.64 -2.56 -24.63
#